data_AF-A0A932Q1M7-F1
#
_entry.id   AF-A0A932Q1M7-F1
#
_cell.length_a   1.000
_cell.length_b   1.000
_cell.length_c   1.000
_cell.angle_alpha   90.00
_cell.angle_beta   90.00
_cell.angle_gamma   90.00
#
_symmetry.space_group_name_H-M   'P 1'
#
loop_
_entity.id
_entity.type
_entity.pdbx_description
1 polymer ?
#
loop_
_entity_poly.entity_id
_entity_poly.type
_entity_poly.pdbx_seq_one_letter_code
_entity_poly.pdbx_strand_id
1 'polypeptide(L)'
;METPVELDPIDWQQIELLARLTPAQRLSAMMDASDFALAGLRGTFRKRFPEISSSELNMRVLAYVTPLRGPLKEQYDWKKK
;
A
#
# COMPACT_ATOMS: atom_id res chain seq x y z
N MET A 1 24.79 -9.85 15.04
CA MET A 1 25.32 -9.34 13.76
C MET A 1 24.13 -9.16 12.85
N GLU A 2 23.82 -7.93 12.46
CA GLU A 2 22.77 -7.66 11.48
C GLU A 2 23.30 -8.03 10.09
N THR A 3 22.50 -8.73 9.30
CA THR A 3 22.83 -9.07 7.91
C THR A 3 22.90 -7.80 7.07
N PRO A 4 23.92 -7.61 6.21
CA PRO A 4 23.94 -6.48 5.29
C PRO A 4 22.70 -6.52 4.38
N VAL A 5 22.05 -5.37 4.21
CA VAL A 5 20.97 -5.24 3.22
C VAL A 5 21.64 -5.21 1.84
N GLU A 6 21.47 -6.28 1.08
CA GLU A 6 21.86 -6.34 -0.33
C GLU A 6 20.75 -5.70 -1.16
N LEU A 7 21.08 -4.62 -1.86
CA LEU A 7 20.15 -3.90 -2.73
C LEU A 7 20.20 -4.50 -4.13
N ASP A 8 19.03 -4.69 -4.73
CA ASP A 8 18.93 -5.07 -6.12
C ASP A 8 19.46 -3.93 -7.02
N PRO A 9 20.00 -4.22 -8.21
CA PRO A 9 20.49 -3.18 -9.12
C PRO A 9 19.46 -2.07 -9.44
N ILE A 10 18.16 -2.40 -9.39
CA ILE A 10 17.07 -1.44 -9.60
C ILE A 10 16.94 -0.42 -8.46
N ASP A 11 17.25 -0.84 -7.22
CA ASP A 11 17.12 0.01 -6.04
C ASP A 11 18.09 1.18 -6.10
N TRP A 12 19.29 0.96 -6.62
CA TRP A 12 20.30 2.01 -6.82
C TRP A 12 19.80 3.12 -7.76
N GLN A 13 19.16 2.74 -8.86
CA GLN A 13 18.59 3.71 -9.81
C GLN A 13 17.47 4.51 -9.16
N GLN A 14 16.61 3.86 -8.37
CA GLN A 14 15.53 4.52 -7.65
C GLN A 14 16.08 5.51 -6.61
N ILE A 15 17.12 5.15 -5.86
CA ILE A 15 17.80 6.03 -4.90
C ILE A 15 18.38 7.25 -5.61
N GLU A 16 19.09 7.06 -6.72
CA GLU A 16 19.65 8.17 -7.51
C GLU A 16 18.58 9.14 -8.02
N LEU A 17 17.45 8.62 -8.51
CA LEU A 17 16.34 9.44 -8.99
C LEU A 17 15.72 10.25 -7.83
N LEU A 18 15.49 9.62 -6.68
CA LEU A 18 14.95 10.30 -5.49
C LEU A 18 15.92 11.33 -4.90
N ALA A 19 17.23 11.10 -5.00
CA ALA A 19 18.25 12.02 -4.52
C ALA A 19 18.27 13.35 -5.30
N ARG A 20 17.84 13.34 -6.56
CA ARG A 20 17.73 14.54 -7.43
C ARG A 20 16.51 15.42 -7.12
N LEU A 21 15.55 14.91 -6.34
CA LEU A 21 14.33 15.62 -5.97
C LEU A 21 14.53 16.45 -4.70
N THR A 22 13.86 17.60 -4.61
CA THR A 22 13.72 18.32 -3.34
C THR A 22 12.89 17.50 -2.33
N PRO A 23 12.97 17.77 -1.02
CA PRO A 23 12.14 17.07 -0.03
C PRO A 23 10.64 17.11 -0.35
N ALA A 24 10.13 18.25 -0.82
CA ALA A 24 8.73 18.40 -1.20
C ALA A 24 8.37 17.52 -2.42
N GLN A 25 9.23 17.50 -3.45
CA GLN A 25 9.02 16.66 -4.62
C GLN A 25 9.08 15.16 -4.29
N ARG A 26 9.96 14.74 -3.36
CA ARG A 26 9.98 13.36 -2.88
C ARG A 26 8.66 12.99 -2.21
N LEU A 27 8.12 13.86 -1.36
CA LEU A 27 6.83 13.61 -0.72
C LEU A 27 5.71 13.47 -1.76
N SER A 28 5.64 14.37 -2.74
CA SER A 28 4.66 14.27 -3.83
C SER A 28 4.80 12.96 -4.61
N ALA A 29 6.01 12.56 -4.99
CA ALA A 29 6.24 11.29 -5.69
C ALA A 29 5.80 10.07 -4.86
N MET A 30 6.01 10.09 -3.55
CA MET A 30 5.54 9.04 -2.64
C MET A 30 4.01 9.02 -2.51
N MET A 31 3.35 10.18 -2.52
CA MET A 31 1.89 10.28 -2.53
C MET A 31 1.31 9.72 -3.81
N ASP A 32 1.86 10.10 -4.97
CA ASP A 32 1.42 9.59 -6.28
C ASP A 32 1.57 8.07 -6.38
N ALA A 33 2.70 7.53 -5.90
CA ALA A 33 2.93 6.09 -5.85
C ALA A 33 1.93 5.38 -4.92
N SER A 34 1.61 5.99 -3.78
CA SER A 34 0.62 5.45 -2.84
C SER A 34 -0.78 5.43 -3.44
N ASP A 35 -1.19 6.49 -4.12
CA ASP A 35 -2.50 6.58 -4.78
C ASP A 35 -2.64 5.55 -5.90
N PHE A 36 -1.59 5.35 -6.69
CA PHE A 36 -1.53 4.30 -7.70
C PHE A 36 -1.71 2.90 -7.09
N ALA A 37 -0.95 2.58 -6.04
CA ALA A 37 -1.05 1.28 -5.36
C ALA A 37 -2.45 1.05 -4.77
N LEU A 38 -3.02 2.06 -4.11
CA LEU A 38 -4.37 1.98 -3.56
C LEU A 38 -5.44 1.85 -4.65
N ALA A 39 -5.27 2.49 -5.82
CA ALA A 39 -6.17 2.32 -6.96
C ALA A 39 -6.16 0.88 -7.49
N GLY A 40 -4.98 0.26 -7.60
CA GLY A 40 -4.84 -1.15 -7.95
C GLY A 40 -5.53 -2.08 -6.96
N LEU A 41 -5.38 -1.84 -5.66
CA LEU A 41 -6.07 -2.58 -4.60
C LEU A 41 -7.58 -2.42 -4.68
N ARG A 42 -8.08 -1.19 -4.86
CA ARG A 42 -9.52 -0.92 -5.02
C ARG A 42 -10.09 -1.67 -6.23
N GLY A 43 -9.41 -1.64 -7.38
CA GLY A 43 -9.83 -2.37 -8.58
C GLY A 43 -9.87 -3.88 -8.37
N THR A 44 -8.85 -4.42 -7.69
CA THR A 44 -8.79 -5.85 -7.32
C THR A 44 -9.93 -6.24 -6.39
N PHE A 45 -10.19 -5.44 -5.36
CA PHE A 45 -11.26 -5.72 -4.39
C PHE A 45 -12.64 -5.56 -5.02
N ARG A 46 -12.82 -4.63 -5.95
CA ARG A 46 -14.08 -4.46 -6.68
C ARG A 46 -14.44 -5.70 -7.50
N LYS A 47 -13.45 -6.31 -8.15
CA LYS A 47 -13.64 -7.58 -8.89
C LYS A 47 -13.96 -8.73 -7.95
N ARG A 48 -13.36 -8.77 -6.75
CA ARG A 48 -13.54 -9.85 -5.77
C ARG A 48 -14.84 -9.74 -4.96
N PHE A 49 -15.30 -8.52 -4.70
CA PHE A 49 -16.49 -8.20 -3.90
C PHE A 49 -17.38 -7.21 -4.68
N PRO A 50 -18.02 -7.63 -5.78
CA PRO A 50 -18.86 -6.75 -6.59
C PRO A 50 -20.12 -6.25 -5.86
N GLU A 51 -20.57 -6.94 -4.81
CA GLU A 51 -21.79 -6.70 -4.05
C GLU A 51 -21.68 -5.58 -3.01
N ILE A 52 -20.47 -5.29 -2.52
CA ILE A 52 -20.29 -4.30 -1.46
C ILE A 52 -20.26 -2.87 -2.02
N SER A 53 -20.67 -1.91 -1.18
CA SER A 53 -20.63 -0.49 -1.52
C SER A 53 -19.20 0.03 -1.68
N SER A 54 -19.04 1.18 -2.35
CA SER A 54 -17.73 1.84 -2.47
C SER A 54 -17.12 2.21 -1.10
N SER A 55 -17.97 2.54 -0.12
CA SER A 55 -17.52 2.84 1.25
C SER A 55 -16.92 1.61 1.93
N GLU A 56 -17.64 0.48 1.89
CA GLU A 56 -17.15 -0.78 2.45
C GLU A 56 -15.90 -1.27 1.73
N LEU A 57 -15.82 -1.07 0.41
CA LEU A 57 -14.63 -1.39 -0.38
C LEU A 57 -13.43 -0.56 0.08
N ASN A 58 -13.59 0.75 0.27
CA ASN A 58 -12.53 1.62 0.78
C ASN A 58 -12.07 1.18 2.18
N MET A 59 -13.00 0.80 3.05
CA MET A 59 -12.66 0.28 4.38
C MET A 59 -11.88 -1.03 4.31
N ARG A 60 -12.23 -1.93 3.39
CA ARG A 60 -11.44 -3.16 3.16
C ARG A 60 -10.03 -2.86 2.67
N VAL A 61 -9.87 -1.93 1.72
CA VAL A 61 -8.55 -1.52 1.22
C VAL A 61 -7.72 -0.93 2.36
N LEU A 62 -8.32 -0.03 3.16
CA LEU A 62 -7.65 0.56 4.32
C LEU A 62 -7.21 -0.52 5.33
N ALA A 63 -8.11 -1.47 5.62
CA ALA A 63 -7.84 -2.60 6.51
C ALA A 63 -6.72 -3.52 6.03
N TYR A 64 -6.51 -3.61 4.72
CA TYR A 64 -5.44 -4.43 4.13
C TYR A 64 -4.06 -3.80 4.29
N VAL A 65 -3.95 -2.47 4.14
CA VAL A 65 -2.67 -1.76 4.20
C VAL A 65 -2.32 -1.20 5.59
N THR A 66 -3.27 -1.25 6.52
CA THR A 66 -3.11 -0.69 7.86
C THR A 66 -3.12 -1.80 8.92
N PRO A 67 -2.18 -1.80 9.87
CA PRO A 67 -2.27 -2.69 11.03
C PRO A 67 -3.57 -2.45 11.81
N LEU A 68 -4.46 -3.43 11.80
CA LEU A 68 -5.71 -3.38 12.55
C LEU A 68 -5.49 -3.80 14.01
N ARG A 69 -6.29 -3.21 14.91
CA ARG A 69 -6.28 -3.52 16.35
C ARG A 69 -7.71 -3.79 16.83
N GLY A 70 -7.83 -4.60 17.88
CA GLY A 70 -9.10 -4.88 18.55
C GLY A 70 -10.18 -5.42 17.59
N PRO A 71 -11.45 -4.99 17.72
CA PRO A 71 -12.59 -5.51 16.95
C PRO A 71 -12.43 -5.41 15.43
N LEU A 72 -11.69 -4.41 14.93
CA LEU A 72 -11.46 -4.25 13.49
C LEU A 72 -10.59 -5.38 12.92
N LYS A 73 -9.64 -5.92 13.71
CA LYS A 73 -8.84 -7.06 13.26
C LYS A 73 -9.70 -8.29 13.04
N GLU A 74 -10.70 -8.50 13.89
CA GLU A 74 -11.61 -9.65 13.81
C GLU A 74 -12.59 -9.53 12.64
N GLN A 75 -13.09 -8.31 12.38
CA GLN A 75 -14.02 -8.02 11.29
C GLN A 75 -13.39 -8.24 9.91
N TYR A 76 -12.11 -7.90 9.75
CA TYR A 76 -11.39 -7.98 8.47
C TYR A 76 -10.38 -9.12 8.40
N ASP A 77 -10.48 -10.13 9.29
CA ASP A 77 -9.60 -11.30 9.26
C ASP A 77 -9.85 -12.15 8.01
N TRP A 78 -8.94 -12.00 7.03
CA TRP A 78 -8.98 -12.72 5.76
C TRP A 78 -8.73 -14.23 5.88
N LYS A 79 -8.31 -14.73 7.05
CA LYS A 79 -8.14 -16.16 7.33
C LYS A 79 -9.41 -16.85 7.79
N LYS A 80 -10.49 -16.11 8.08
CA LYS A 80 -11.83 -16.69 8.27
C LYS A 80 -12.45 -16.96 6.90
N LYS A 81 -12.05 -18.07 6.29
CA LYS A 81 -12.71 -18.67 5.14
C LYS A 81 -12.78 -20.17 5.32
#